data_AF-A0A518JMA7-F1
#
_entry.id   AF-A0A518JMA7-F1
#
_cell.length_a   1.000
_cell.length_b   1.000
_cell.length_c   1.000
_cell.angle_alpha   90.00
_cell.angle_beta   90.00
_cell.angle_gamma   90.00
#
_symmetry.space_group_name_H-M   'P 1'
#
loop_
_entity.id
_entity.type
_entity.pdbx_description
1 polymer ?
#
loop_
_entity_poly.entity_id
_entity_poly.type
_entity_poly.pdbx_seq_one_letter_code
_entity_poly.pdbx_strand_id
1 'polypeptide(L)'
;MRNTIYLAMAMLLAFTAKSASAHCEVPCGIYDDERRFVSMIEDHSTIEKAIAQIDELAGKHDAQDLNQLVRWVTTKEDHATRIQQTIAQYFMTQRLKADGENYTKKLTTAHAVMVAAMKCKQTAAPESAVALKKAIHDFYRAYEGKEPHLHP
;
A
#
# COMPACT_ATOMS: atom_id res chain seq x y z
N MET A 1 5.99 -33.08 -32.62
CA MET A 1 4.76 -32.94 -31.83
C MET A 1 5.03 -32.67 -30.35
N ARG A 2 5.89 -33.43 -29.67
CA ARG A 2 6.17 -33.22 -28.24
C ARG A 2 6.90 -31.89 -27.93
N ASN A 3 7.90 -31.51 -28.74
CA ASN A 3 8.61 -30.23 -28.57
C ASN A 3 7.76 -28.99 -28.90
N THR A 4 6.82 -29.11 -29.84
CA THR A 4 5.88 -28.02 -30.17
C THR A 4 4.86 -27.79 -29.05
N ILE A 5 4.46 -28.83 -28.33
CA ILE A 5 3.60 -28.71 -27.15
C ILE A 5 4.35 -28.02 -26.00
N TYR A 6 5.61 -28.38 -25.76
CA TYR A 6 6.42 -27.70 -24.73
C TYR A 6 6.68 -26.23 -25.04
N LEU A 7 6.93 -25.89 -26.32
CA LEU A 7 7.08 -24.49 -26.74
C LEU A 7 5.78 -23.69 -26.54
N ALA A 8 4.64 -24.24 -26.93
CA ALA A 8 3.34 -23.60 -26.76
C ALA A 8 3.00 -23.38 -25.27
N MET A 9 3.33 -24.36 -24.42
CA MET A 9 3.08 -24.28 -22.98
C MET A 9 3.99 -23.27 -22.28
N ALA A 10 5.27 -23.16 -22.69
CA ALA A 10 6.19 -22.14 -22.19
C ALA A 10 5.76 -20.72 -22.60
N MET A 11 5.26 -20.56 -23.83
CA MET A 11 4.76 -19.27 -24.33
C MET A 11 3.48 -18.84 -23.58
N LEU A 12 2.61 -19.78 -23.23
CA LEU A 12 1.40 -19.52 -22.44
C LEU A 12 1.72 -19.10 -20.99
N LEU A 13 2.77 -19.68 -20.39
CA LEU A 13 3.26 -19.30 -19.05
C LEU A 13 3.91 -17.91 -19.02
N ALA A 14 4.57 -17.49 -20.11
CA ALA A 14 5.14 -16.14 -20.22
C ALA A 14 4.05 -15.05 -20.29
N PHE A 15 2.87 -15.36 -20.85
CA PHE A 15 1.74 -14.43 -20.92
C PHE A 15 0.95 -14.28 -19.60
N THR A 16 1.12 -15.21 -18.65
CA THR A 16 0.46 -15.14 -17.33
C THR A 16 1.37 -14.60 -16.23
N ALA A 17 2.63 -14.27 -16.54
CA ALA A 17 3.52 -13.58 -15.63
C ALA A 17 2.98 -12.15 -15.37
N LYS A 18 2.19 -12.01 -14.30
CA LYS A 18 1.86 -10.70 -13.75
C LYS A 18 3.18 -9.99 -13.45
N SER A 19 3.46 -8.91 -14.17
CA SER A 19 4.59 -8.05 -13.87
C SER A 19 4.40 -7.49 -12.47
N ALA A 20 5.10 -8.06 -11.49
CA ALA A 20 5.25 -7.42 -10.20
C ALA A 20 5.99 -6.11 -10.47
N SER A 21 5.27 -4.99 -10.39
CA SER A 21 5.81 -3.64 -10.53
C SER A 21 6.63 -3.32 -9.28
N ALA A 22 7.82 -3.91 -9.20
CA ALA A 22 8.93 -3.31 -8.49
C ALA A 22 9.42 -2.17 -9.38
N HIS A 23 9.19 -0.93 -8.96
CA HIS A 23 9.74 0.23 -9.66
C HIS A 23 11.25 0.14 -9.54
N CYS A 24 11.92 -0.10 -10.66
CA CYS A 24 13.31 -0.52 -10.71
C CYS A 24 14.33 0.59 -10.42
N GLU A 25 13.88 1.80 -10.06
CA GLU A 25 14.68 3.03 -9.85
C GLU A 25 15.60 3.41 -11.03
N VAL A 26 15.52 2.67 -12.13
CA VAL A 26 16.08 3.02 -13.44
C VAL A 26 15.25 4.18 -14.00
N PRO A 27 15.86 5.18 -14.65
CA PRO A 27 15.15 6.28 -15.31
C PRO A 27 14.44 5.83 -16.58
N CYS A 28 13.50 4.88 -16.46
CA CYS A 28 12.76 4.29 -17.57
C CYS A 28 11.56 5.16 -18.02
N GLY A 29 11.14 6.12 -17.20
CA GLY A 29 10.01 7.02 -17.51
C GLY A 29 8.63 6.37 -17.40
N ILE A 30 8.54 5.13 -16.90
CA ILE A 30 7.28 4.39 -16.78
C ILE A 30 6.73 4.56 -15.37
N TYR A 31 5.66 5.34 -15.24
CA TYR A 31 5.01 5.65 -13.97
C TYR A 31 3.51 5.38 -14.06
N ASP A 32 2.94 4.87 -12.97
CA ASP A 32 1.50 4.68 -12.80
C ASP A 32 1.13 5.11 -11.38
N ASP A 33 1.03 6.44 -11.24
CA ASP A 33 0.86 7.12 -9.95
C ASP A 33 -0.51 6.79 -9.34
N GLU A 34 -1.56 6.78 -10.16
CA GLU A 34 -2.92 6.48 -9.73
C GLU A 34 -3.03 5.05 -9.18
N ARG A 35 -2.39 4.07 -9.83
CA ARG A 35 -2.33 2.69 -9.29
C ARG A 35 -1.64 2.63 -7.93
N ARG A 36 -0.64 3.47 -7.65
CA ARG A 36 -0.03 3.50 -6.32
C ARG A 36 -1.01 3.97 -5.25
N PHE A 37 -1.83 4.96 -5.56
CA PHE A 37 -2.90 5.40 -4.66
C PHE A 37 -3.96 4.32 -4.45
N VAL A 38 -4.42 3.67 -5.52
CA VAL A 38 -5.35 2.53 -5.44
C VAL A 38 -4.78 1.43 -4.54
N SER A 39 -3.53 1.03 -4.78
CA SER A 39 -2.85 0.00 -3.95
C SER A 39 -2.73 0.41 -2.48
N MET A 40 -2.48 1.69 -2.17
CA MET A 40 -2.47 2.16 -0.77
C MET A 40 -3.88 2.10 -0.13
N ILE A 41 -4.94 2.27 -0.92
CA ILE A 41 -6.33 2.12 -0.44
C ILE A 41 -6.71 0.64 -0.24
N GLU A 42 -6.22 -0.26 -1.09
CA GLU A 42 -6.33 -1.71 -0.89
C GLU A 42 -5.60 -2.15 0.40
N ASP A 43 -4.35 -1.68 0.60
CA ASP A 43 -3.58 -1.94 1.83
C ASP A 43 -4.28 -1.36 3.07
N HIS A 44 -4.83 -0.14 2.97
CA HIS A 44 -5.64 0.48 4.02
C HIS A 44 -6.87 -0.38 4.38
N SER A 45 -7.60 -0.89 3.39
CA SER A 45 -8.78 -1.73 3.62
C SER A 45 -8.42 -3.02 4.37
N THR A 46 -7.24 -3.57 4.10
CA THR A 46 -6.71 -4.73 4.84
C THR A 46 -6.33 -4.37 6.27
N ILE A 47 -5.70 -3.21 6.49
CA ILE A 47 -5.37 -2.67 7.82
C ILE A 47 -6.63 -2.47 8.66
N GLU A 48 -7.66 -1.84 8.09
CA GLU A 48 -8.94 -1.59 8.77
C GLU A 48 -9.60 -2.91 9.21
N LYS A 49 -9.65 -3.89 8.31
CA LYS A 49 -10.15 -5.23 8.64
C LYS A 49 -9.33 -5.91 9.73
N ALA A 50 -8.00 -5.84 9.64
CA ALA A 50 -7.12 -6.45 10.64
C ALA A 50 -7.32 -5.81 12.03
N ILE A 51 -7.52 -4.50 12.10
CA ILE A 51 -7.83 -3.79 13.35
C ILE A 51 -9.14 -4.31 13.96
N ALA A 52 -10.20 -4.41 13.17
CA ALA A 52 -11.49 -4.94 13.64
C ALA A 52 -11.37 -6.39 14.15
N GLN A 53 -10.60 -7.23 13.44
CA GLN A 53 -10.39 -8.62 13.85
C GLN A 53 -9.54 -8.76 15.11
N ILE A 54 -8.56 -7.88 15.33
CA ILE A 54 -7.79 -7.85 16.57
C ILE A 54 -8.70 -7.50 17.75
N ASP A 55 -9.62 -6.54 17.58
CA ASP A 55 -10.58 -6.14 18.61
C ASP A 55 -11.55 -7.29 18.95
N GLU A 56 -12.08 -8.00 17.93
CA GLU A 56 -12.94 -9.18 18.12
C GLU A 56 -12.25 -10.36 18.83
N LEU A 57 -10.93 -10.48 18.69
CA LEU A 57 -10.13 -11.54 19.30
C LEU A 57 -9.53 -11.11 20.65
N ALA A 58 -9.60 -9.82 20.99
CA ALA A 58 -9.06 -9.31 22.24
C ALA A 58 -9.78 -9.96 23.44
N GLY A 59 -8.99 -10.50 24.37
CA GLY A 59 -9.53 -11.18 25.56
C GLY A 59 -9.92 -12.65 25.35
N LYS A 60 -9.75 -13.20 24.14
CA LYS A 60 -9.82 -14.65 23.89
C LYS A 60 -8.43 -15.27 24.10
N HIS A 61 -8.40 -16.45 24.72
CA HIS A 61 -7.17 -17.05 25.24
C HIS A 61 -6.93 -18.50 24.80
N ASP A 62 -7.79 -19.08 23.97
CA ASP A 62 -7.48 -20.38 23.39
C ASP A 62 -6.39 -20.26 22.32
N ALA A 63 -5.72 -21.39 22.07
CA ALA A 63 -4.55 -21.41 21.18
C ALA A 63 -4.88 -21.01 19.74
N GLN A 64 -6.10 -21.24 19.27
CA GLN A 64 -6.48 -20.91 17.90
C GLN A 64 -6.67 -19.39 17.76
N ASP A 65 -7.38 -18.77 18.69
CA ASP A 65 -7.62 -17.33 18.68
C ASP A 65 -6.34 -16.53 18.89
N LEU A 66 -5.43 -16.99 19.76
CA LEU A 66 -4.11 -16.36 19.94
C LEU A 66 -3.27 -16.42 18.65
N ASN A 67 -3.27 -17.55 17.93
CA ASN A 67 -2.59 -17.66 16.64
C ASN A 67 -3.17 -16.68 15.61
N GLN A 68 -4.51 -16.55 15.56
CA GLN A 68 -5.16 -15.64 14.62
C GLN A 68 -4.90 -14.17 14.95
N LEU A 69 -4.89 -13.81 16.23
CA LEU A 69 -4.55 -12.46 16.68
C LEU A 69 -3.15 -12.07 16.21
N VAL A 70 -2.15 -12.94 16.42
CA VAL A 70 -0.78 -12.68 15.96
C VAL A 70 -0.73 -12.50 14.45
N ARG A 71 -1.43 -13.33 13.67
CA ARG A 71 -1.49 -13.19 12.20
C ARG A 71 -2.09 -11.87 11.77
N TRP A 72 -3.13 -11.38 12.44
CA TRP A 72 -3.72 -10.08 12.14
C TRP A 72 -2.80 -8.92 12.49
N VAL A 73 -2.08 -9.00 13.61
CA VAL A 73 -1.04 -8.01 13.97
C VAL A 73 0.05 -7.95 12.90
N THR A 74 0.61 -9.11 12.52
CA THR A 74 1.64 -9.19 11.48
C THR A 74 1.13 -8.67 10.13
N THR A 75 -0.07 -9.08 9.71
CA THR A 75 -0.69 -8.62 8.46
C THR A 75 -0.85 -7.10 8.45
N LYS A 76 -1.39 -6.52 9.52
CA LYS A 76 -1.55 -5.07 9.68
C LYS A 76 -0.22 -4.33 9.55
N GLU A 77 0.84 -4.84 10.17
CA GLU A 77 2.16 -4.23 10.11
C GLU A 77 2.81 -4.32 8.72
N ASP A 78 2.67 -5.45 8.04
CA ASP A 78 3.17 -5.65 6.68
C ASP A 78 2.50 -4.68 5.70
N HIS A 79 1.17 -4.58 5.72
CA HIS A 79 0.43 -3.67 4.84
C HIS A 79 0.75 -2.19 5.15
N ALA A 80 0.89 -1.81 6.43
CA ALA A 80 1.33 -0.47 6.78
C ALA A 80 2.77 -0.18 6.30
N THR A 81 3.66 -1.19 6.29
CA THR A 81 5.02 -1.07 5.75
C THR A 81 5.00 -0.83 4.24
N ARG A 82 4.15 -1.53 3.49
CA ARG A 82 4.01 -1.34 2.03
C ARG A 82 3.59 0.08 1.66
N ILE A 83 2.67 0.66 2.43
CA ILE A 83 2.27 2.07 2.27
C ILE A 83 3.49 3.00 2.51
N GLN A 84 4.24 2.79 3.59
CA GLN A 84 5.44 3.58 3.88
C GLN A 84 6.49 3.45 2.76
N GLN A 85 6.71 2.24 2.24
CA GLN A 85 7.64 1.99 1.14
C GLN A 85 7.17 2.65 -0.16
N THR A 86 5.87 2.60 -0.46
CA THR A 86 5.29 3.29 -1.63
C THR A 86 5.55 4.79 -1.54
N ILE A 87 5.32 5.42 -0.39
CA ILE A 87 5.65 6.83 -0.23
C ILE A 87 7.16 7.09 -0.37
N ALA A 88 7.99 6.36 0.39
CA ALA A 88 9.42 6.61 0.46
C ALA A 88 10.14 6.33 -0.87
N GLN A 89 9.94 5.14 -1.44
CA GLN A 89 10.68 4.67 -2.61
C GLN A 89 10.08 5.10 -3.93
N TYR A 90 8.75 5.30 -4.02
CA TYR A 90 8.14 5.72 -5.28
C TYR A 90 7.94 7.23 -5.31
N PHE A 91 7.15 7.78 -4.38
CA PHE A 91 6.81 9.20 -4.45
C PHE A 91 7.99 10.09 -4.09
N MET A 92 8.64 9.88 -2.95
CA MET A 92 9.67 10.80 -2.46
C MET A 92 10.96 10.78 -3.27
N THR A 93 11.41 9.61 -3.73
CA THR A 93 12.68 9.51 -4.48
C THR A 93 12.52 9.59 -5.99
N GLN A 94 11.36 9.23 -6.56
CA GLN A 94 11.18 9.17 -8.02
C GLN A 94 10.21 10.22 -8.58
N ARG A 95 9.18 10.63 -7.82
CA ARG A 95 8.11 11.52 -8.35
C ARG A 95 8.23 12.96 -7.89
N LEU A 96 8.51 13.20 -6.61
CA LEU A 96 8.59 14.53 -6.05
C LEU A 96 9.94 15.18 -6.40
N LYS A 97 9.88 16.32 -7.10
CA LYS A 97 11.04 17.15 -7.42
C LYS A 97 11.14 18.32 -6.46
N ALA A 98 12.34 18.60 -5.95
CA ALA A 98 12.57 19.65 -4.96
C ALA A 98 12.25 21.07 -5.47
N ASP A 99 12.40 21.29 -6.78
CA ASP A 99 12.04 22.52 -7.50
C ASP A 99 10.63 22.47 -8.11
N GLY A 100 9.88 21.40 -7.85
CA GLY A 100 8.54 21.18 -8.39
C GLY A 100 7.47 22.07 -7.75
N GLU A 101 6.41 22.34 -8.50
CA GLU A 101 5.27 23.11 -7.99
C GLU A 101 4.62 22.41 -6.78
N ASN A 102 4.30 23.21 -5.77
CA ASN A 102 3.70 22.77 -4.51
C ASN A 102 4.54 21.70 -3.78
N TYR A 103 5.86 21.66 -3.99
CA TYR A 103 6.77 20.66 -3.39
C TYR A 103 6.57 20.50 -1.88
N THR A 104 6.61 21.60 -1.12
CA THR A 104 6.41 21.56 0.34
C THR A 104 5.06 20.96 0.73
N LYS A 105 3.99 21.29 0.01
CA LYS A 105 2.66 20.74 0.30
C LYS A 105 2.63 19.24 0.02
N LYS A 106 3.13 18.81 -1.14
CA LYS A 106 3.22 17.40 -1.52
C LYS A 106 4.07 16.59 -0.54
N LEU A 107 5.26 17.09 -0.19
CA LEU A 107 6.19 16.48 0.75
C LEU A 107 5.57 16.30 2.14
N THR A 108 4.96 17.36 2.68
CA THR A 108 4.35 17.31 4.03
C THR A 108 3.16 16.36 4.06
N THR A 109 2.33 16.30 3.02
CA THR A 109 1.23 15.32 2.93
C THR A 109 1.73 13.89 2.73
N ALA A 110 2.79 13.67 1.96
CA ALA A 110 3.41 12.36 1.81
C ALA A 110 3.96 11.84 3.15
N HIS A 111 4.68 12.70 3.89
CA HIS A 111 5.16 12.37 5.23
C HIS A 111 4.01 12.05 6.20
N ALA A 112 2.90 12.79 6.12
CA ALA A 112 1.72 12.51 6.94
C ALA A 112 1.15 11.10 6.71
N VAL A 113 1.16 10.60 5.46
CA VAL A 113 0.79 9.20 5.15
C VAL A 113 1.71 8.23 5.86
N MET A 114 3.03 8.45 5.82
CA MET A 114 4.00 7.56 6.48
C MET A 114 3.81 7.51 8.00
N VAL A 115 3.52 8.66 8.62
CA VAL A 115 3.26 8.77 10.07
C VAL A 115 1.94 8.07 10.44
N ALA A 116 0.88 8.27 9.66
CA ALA A 116 -0.41 7.63 9.90
C ALA A 116 -0.31 6.09 9.73
N ALA A 117 0.45 5.62 8.73
CA ALA A 117 0.70 4.19 8.55
C ALA A 117 1.48 3.60 9.74
N MET A 118 2.49 4.30 10.26
CA MET A 118 3.18 3.90 11.49
C MET A 118 2.22 3.81 12.68
N LYS A 119 1.27 4.75 12.82
CA LYS A 119 0.26 4.69 13.89
C LYS A 119 -0.66 3.47 13.78
N CYS A 120 -1.01 3.07 12.55
CA CYS A 120 -1.73 1.81 12.34
C CYS A 120 -0.93 0.59 12.78
N LYS A 121 0.42 0.60 12.72
CA LYS A 121 1.25 -0.48 13.28
C LYS A 121 1.15 -0.53 14.80
N GLN A 122 1.27 0.62 15.45
CA GLN A 122 1.40 0.74 16.90
C GLN A 122 0.11 0.46 17.68
N THR A 123 -1.07 0.58 17.05
CA THR A 123 -2.35 0.51 17.76
C THR A 123 -3.34 -0.42 17.07
N ALA A 124 -4.40 -0.82 17.79
CA ALA A 124 -5.60 -1.45 17.24
C ALA A 124 -6.83 -0.52 17.36
N ALA A 125 -6.60 0.80 17.40
CA ALA A 125 -7.68 1.79 17.47
C ALA A 125 -8.25 2.06 16.06
N PRO A 126 -9.57 1.90 15.81
CA PRO A 126 -10.18 2.14 14.50
C PRO A 126 -9.89 3.55 13.93
N GLU A 127 -9.73 4.55 14.79
CA GLU A 127 -9.42 5.93 14.42
C GLU A 127 -8.08 6.04 13.69
N SER A 128 -7.13 5.13 13.96
CA SER A 128 -5.85 5.10 13.27
C SER A 128 -6.01 4.75 11.78
N ALA A 129 -6.90 3.82 11.44
CA ALA A 129 -7.22 3.48 10.06
C ALA A 129 -7.94 4.63 9.35
N VAL A 130 -8.89 5.29 10.02
CA VAL A 130 -9.59 6.47 9.48
C VAL A 130 -8.60 7.59 9.16
N ALA A 131 -7.66 7.86 10.08
CA ALA A 131 -6.62 8.86 9.89
C ALA A 131 -5.69 8.52 8.71
N LEU A 132 -5.33 7.24 8.53
CA LEU A 132 -4.53 6.79 7.39
C LEU A 132 -5.24 7.02 6.05
N LYS A 133 -6.52 6.61 5.94
CA LYS A 133 -7.31 6.85 4.71
C LYS A 133 -7.39 8.33 4.37
N LYS A 134 -7.66 9.17 5.39
CA LYS A 134 -7.69 10.62 5.23
C LYS A 134 -6.34 11.16 4.74
N ALA A 135 -5.23 10.70 5.33
CA ALA A 135 -3.90 11.12 4.90
C ALA A 135 -3.60 10.74 3.45
N ILE A 136 -3.99 9.53 3.01
CA ILE A 136 -3.83 9.08 1.62
C ILE A 136 -4.63 9.99 0.67
N HIS A 137 -5.88 10.31 1.00
CA HIS A 137 -6.72 11.20 0.20
C HIS A 137 -6.17 12.63 0.17
N ASP A 138 -5.67 13.15 1.29
CA ASP A 138 -5.08 14.49 1.35
C ASP A 138 -3.79 14.58 0.52
N PHE A 139 -2.98 13.51 0.53
CA PHE A 139 -1.83 13.41 -0.36
C PHE A 139 -2.25 13.32 -1.83
N TYR A 140 -3.27 12.54 -2.18
CA TYR A 140 -3.82 12.49 -3.55
C TYR A 140 -4.24 13.88 -4.02
N ARG A 141 -5.01 14.63 -3.22
CA ARG A 141 -5.42 16.01 -3.57
C ARG A 141 -4.22 16.94 -3.77
N ALA A 142 -3.23 16.87 -2.89
CA ALA A 142 -2.01 17.67 -3.02
C ALA A 142 -1.17 17.29 -4.26
N TYR A 143 -1.22 16.02 -4.65
CA TYR A 143 -0.44 15.48 -5.76
C TYR A 143 -1.12 15.72 -7.12
N GLU A 144 -2.39 15.33 -7.26
CA GLU A 144 -3.20 15.38 -8.49
C GLU A 144 -3.97 16.69 -8.68
N GLY A 145 -4.22 17.45 -7.62
CA GLY A 145 -5.02 18.68 -7.68
C GLY A 145 -6.52 18.45 -7.87
N LYS A 146 -7.02 17.23 -7.64
CA LYS A 146 -8.44 16.84 -7.81
C LYS A 146 -8.93 15.92 -6.70
N GLU A 147 -10.24 15.73 -6.59
CA GLU A 147 -10.83 14.82 -5.60
C GLU A 147 -10.52 13.35 -5.93
N PRO A 148 -10.27 12.50 -4.92
CA PRO A 148 -9.95 11.09 -5.13
C PRO A 148 -11.19 10.28 -5.53
N HIS A 149 -11.07 9.56 -6.64
CA HIS A 149 -11.99 8.49 -7.06
C HIS A 149 -11.30 7.13 -6.95
N LEU A 150 -10.78 6.85 -5.75
CA LEU A 150 -9.99 5.65 -5.47
C LEU A 150 -10.91 4.54 -4.98
N HIS A 151 -11.03 3.49 -5.78
CA HIS A 151 -11.73 2.26 -5.41
C HIS A 151 -10.70 1.14 -5.23
N PRO A 152 -10.75 0.39 -4.11
CA PRO A 152 -9.98 -0.83 -3.95
C PRO A 152 -10.46 -1.95 -4.88
#